data_AF-A0AA90PXA7-F1
#
_entry.id   AF-A0AA90PXA7-F1
#
_cell.length_a   1.000
_cell.length_b   1.000
_cell.length_c   1.000
_cell.angle_alpha   90.00
_cell.angle_beta   90.00
_cell.angle_gamma   90.00
#
_symmetry.space_group_name_H-M   'P 1'
#
loop_
_entity.id
_entity.type
_entity.pdbx_description
1 polymer ?
#
loop_
_entity_poly.entity_id
_entity_poly.type
_entity_poly.pdbx_seq_one_letter_code
_entity_poly.pdbx_strand_id
1 'polypeptide(L)'
;MSIKIEREIKTFSFKDGQEIVIKEPTLLQISSAQSKSKDELEVIKTLLIDITDGELDRDSINALPFSEFVRLSECVKEFVGINEKD
;
A
#
# COMPACT_ATOMS: atom_id res chain seq x y z
N MET A 1 6.56 4.85 27.41
CA MET A 1 5.37 5.49 26.80
C MET A 1 5.32 5.07 25.35
N SER A 2 4.28 4.38 24.91
CA SER A 2 4.11 4.01 23.51
C SER A 2 3.63 5.25 22.75
N ILE A 3 4.45 5.76 21.84
CA ILE A 3 4.04 6.85 20.95
C ILE A 3 2.98 6.26 20.00
N LYS A 4 1.72 6.69 20.13
CA LYS A 4 0.69 6.44 19.12
C LYS A 4 0.69 7.62 18.16
N ILE A 5 1.23 7.41 16.97
CA ILE A 5 1.12 8.37 15.87
C ILE A 5 -0.17 8.02 15.13
N GLU A 6 -1.09 8.99 15.01
CA GLU A 6 -2.25 8.85 14.15
C GLU A 6 -1.78 8.85 12.70
N ARG A 7 -2.15 7.81 11.96
CA ARG A 7 -1.79 7.63 10.55
C ARG A 7 -2.91 8.17 9.69
N GLU A 8 -2.58 8.73 8.53
CA GLU A 8 -3.62 9.05 7.54
C GLU A 8 -4.33 7.74 7.12
N ILE A 9 -5.65 7.81 6.98
CA ILE A 9 -6.49 6.68 6.57
C ILE A 9 -7.30 7.12 5.36
N LYS A 10 -7.25 6.33 4.29
CA LYS A 10 -8.04 6.50 3.07
C LYS A 10 -8.94 5.29 2.86
N THR A 11 -10.08 5.51 2.22
CA THR A 11 -10.90 4.41 1.68
C THR A 11 -10.63 4.32 0.19
N PHE A 12 -10.29 3.13 -0.29
CA PHE A 12 -10.13 2.87 -1.71
C PHE A 12 -11.33 2.08 -2.21
N SER A 13 -12.05 2.67 -3.17
CA SER A 13 -13.19 2.02 -3.82
C SER A 13 -12.75 1.41 -5.16
N PHE A 14 -12.88 0.09 -5.24
CA PHE A 14 -12.72 -0.69 -6.46
C PHE A 14 -13.86 -0.43 -7.43
N LYS A 15 -13.62 -0.71 -8.71
CA LYS A 15 -14.65 -0.53 -9.77
C LYS A 15 -15.87 -1.44 -9.63
N ASP A 16 -15.73 -2.56 -8.94
CA ASP A 16 -16.83 -3.49 -8.66
C ASP A 16 -17.70 -3.06 -7.45
N GLY A 17 -17.34 -1.94 -6.81
CA GLY A 17 -18.03 -1.39 -5.66
C GLY A 17 -17.53 -1.93 -4.32
N GLN A 18 -16.48 -2.77 -4.30
CA GLN A 18 -15.80 -3.12 -3.06
C GLN A 18 -15.01 -1.94 -2.53
N GLU A 19 -14.92 -1.82 -1.22
CA GLU A 19 -14.16 -0.76 -0.56
C GLU A 19 -13.24 -1.37 0.47
N ILE A 20 -12.01 -0.87 0.53
CA ILE A 20 -11.03 -1.29 1.53
C ILE A 20 -10.44 -0.06 2.22
N VAL A 21 -9.98 -0.27 3.45
CA VAL A 21 -9.31 0.78 4.22
C VAL A 21 -7.80 0.67 3.99
N ILE A 22 -7.21 1.76 3.53
CA ILE A 22 -5.77 1.90 3.32
C ILE A 22 -5.22 2.87 4.36
N LYS A 23 -4.20 2.44 5.10
CA LYS A 23 -3.51 3.28 6.08
C LYS A 23 -2.19 3.79 5.52
N GLU A 24 -1.73 4.92 6.00
CA GLU A 24 -0.37 5.37 5.71
C GLU A 24 0.65 4.32 6.23
N PRO A 25 1.62 3.91 5.41
CA PRO A 25 2.69 3.02 5.83
C PRO A 25 3.63 3.75 6.82
N THR A 26 4.09 3.02 7.84
CA THR A 26 5.16 3.52 8.71
C THR A 26 6.53 3.39 8.05
N LEU A 27 7.50 4.19 8.51
CA LEU A 27 8.91 4.04 8.12
C LEU A 27 9.45 2.62 8.33
N LEU A 28 8.98 1.91 9.37
CA LEU A 28 9.34 0.51 9.63
C LEU A 28 8.76 -0.43 8.58
N GLN A 29 7.51 -0.23 8.16
CA GLN A 29 6.88 -1.03 7.10
C GLN A 29 7.58 -0.80 5.75
N ILE A 30 7.91 0.45 5.41
CA ILE A 30 8.68 0.81 4.21
C ILE A 30 10.04 0.12 4.23
N SER A 31 10.79 0.29 5.32
CA SER A 31 12.12 -0.28 5.48
C SER A 31 12.08 -1.82 5.42
N SER A 32 11.06 -2.43 6.05
CA SER A 32 10.88 -3.89 6.02
C SER A 32 10.58 -4.40 4.61
N ALA A 33 9.69 -3.75 3.88
CA ALA A 33 9.35 -4.13 2.51
C ALA A 33 10.58 -4.03 1.58
N GLN A 34 11.33 -2.92 1.65
CA GLN A 34 12.57 -2.72 0.87
C GLN A 34 13.68 -3.71 1.25
N SER A 35 13.73 -4.17 2.50
CA SER A 35 14.70 -5.19 2.91
C SER A 35 14.37 -6.59 2.38
N LYS A 36 13.10 -6.87 2.12
CA LYS A 36 12.61 -8.18 1.64
C LYS A 36 12.81 -8.35 0.12
N SER A 37 12.80 -7.27 -0.65
CA SER A 37 12.97 -7.32 -2.10
C SER A 37 13.60 -6.04 -2.65
N LYS A 38 14.41 -6.18 -3.71
CA LYS A 38 14.90 -5.05 -4.52
C LYS A 38 13.99 -4.70 -5.69
N ASP A 39 12.98 -5.53 -5.95
CA ASP A 39 11.99 -5.32 -6.99
C ASP A 39 10.90 -4.36 -6.46
N GLU A 40 10.74 -3.21 -7.11
CA GLU A 40 9.77 -2.17 -6.73
C GLU A 40 8.33 -2.72 -6.67
N LEU A 41 7.97 -3.59 -7.61
CA LEU A 41 6.62 -4.16 -7.69
C LEU A 41 6.35 -5.08 -6.49
N GLU A 42 7.32 -5.89 -6.09
CA GLU A 42 7.20 -6.74 -4.90
C GLU A 42 7.23 -5.94 -3.59
N VAL A 43 7.97 -4.82 -3.55
CA VAL A 43 7.93 -3.87 -2.42
C VAL A 43 6.54 -3.27 -2.28
N ILE A 44 5.94 -2.80 -3.38
CA ILE A 44 4.59 -2.22 -3.39
C ILE A 44 3.55 -3.25 -2.93
N LYS A 45 3.59 -4.48 -3.46
CA LYS A 45 2.67 -5.55 -3.02
C LYS A 45 2.79 -5.84 -1.53
N THR A 46 4.02 -5.91 -1.02
CA THR A 46 4.26 -6.15 0.41
C THR A 46 3.69 -5.01 1.25
N LEU A 47 3.88 -3.75 0.81
CA LEU A 47 3.31 -2.58 1.48
C LEU A 47 1.78 -2.59 1.46
N LEU A 48 1.16 -2.90 0.32
CA LEU A 48 -0.30 -2.96 0.18
C LEU A 48 -0.93 -3.93 1.19
N ILE A 49 -0.31 -5.10 1.40
CA ILE A 49 -0.77 -6.08 2.39
C ILE A 49 -0.65 -5.49 3.81
N ASP A 50 0.50 -4.90 4.12
CA ASP A 50 0.80 -4.38 5.46
C ASP A 50 -0.06 -3.14 5.84
N ILE A 51 -0.53 -2.36 4.86
CA ILE A 51 -1.31 -1.12 5.12
C ILE A 51 -2.83 -1.31 5.04
N THR A 52 -3.27 -2.43 4.48
CA THR A 52 -4.69 -2.82 4.46
C THR A 52 -5.05 -3.72 5.64
N ASP A 53 -4.14 -3.88 6.62
CA ASP A 53 -4.29 -4.77 7.77
C ASP A 53 -4.73 -6.20 7.39
N GLY A 54 -4.31 -6.68 6.21
CA GLY A 54 -4.64 -8.01 5.71
C GLY A 54 -5.97 -8.14 4.98
N GLU A 55 -6.68 -7.04 4.69
CA GLU A 55 -7.82 -7.10 3.75
C GLU A 55 -7.38 -7.47 2.33
N LEU A 56 -6.13 -7.16 1.97
CA LEU A 56 -5.48 -7.69 0.78
C LEU A 56 -4.36 -8.66 1.15
N ASP A 57 -4.34 -9.80 0.48
CA ASP A 57 -3.22 -10.75 0.47
C ASP A 57 -2.56 -10.81 -0.92
N ARG A 58 -1.47 -11.57 -1.04
CA ARG A 58 -0.73 -11.67 -2.32
C ARG A 58 -1.56 -12.27 -3.45
N ASP A 59 -2.37 -13.29 -3.17
CA ASP A 59 -3.20 -13.95 -4.18
C ASP A 59 -4.28 -12.98 -4.65
N SER A 60 -4.92 -12.27 -3.72
CA SER A 60 -5.87 -11.21 -4.04
C SER A 60 -5.25 -10.12 -4.92
N ILE A 61 -4.06 -9.62 -4.57
CA ILE A 61 -3.37 -8.58 -5.36
C ILE A 61 -2.99 -9.08 -6.75
N ASN A 62 -2.50 -10.31 -6.88
CA ASN A 62 -2.14 -10.89 -8.17
C ASN A 62 -3.36 -11.23 -9.04
N ALA A 63 -4.54 -11.41 -8.43
CA ALA A 63 -5.81 -11.64 -9.13
C ALA A 63 -6.48 -10.33 -9.59
N LEU A 64 -6.02 -9.16 -9.11
CA LEU A 64 -6.60 -7.88 -9.50
C LEU A 64 -6.38 -7.59 -10.99
N PRO A 65 -7.35 -6.94 -11.65
CA PRO A 65 -7.12 -6.34 -12.96
C PRO A 65 -5.94 -5.37 -12.88
N PHE A 66 -5.05 -5.40 -13.88
CA PHE A 66 -3.87 -4.54 -13.90
C PHE A 66 -4.20 -3.05 -13.67
N SER A 67 -5.32 -2.57 -14.21
CA SER A 67 -5.76 -1.19 -14.00
C SER A 67 -6.11 -0.88 -12.54
N GLU A 68 -6.66 -1.83 -11.79
CA GLU A 68 -6.97 -1.65 -10.37
C GLU A 68 -5.70 -1.74 -9.53
N PHE A 69 -4.80 -2.66 -9.86
CA PHE A 69 -3.49 -2.73 -9.22
C PHE A 69 -2.70 -1.42 -9.38
N VAL A 70 -2.70 -0.81 -10.57
CA VAL A 70 -2.04 0.48 -10.80
C VAL A 70 -2.64 1.56 -9.91
N ARG A 71 -3.97 1.69 -9.87
CA ARG A 71 -4.66 2.67 -9.00
C ARG A 71 -4.35 2.46 -7.52
N LEU A 72 -4.27 1.21 -7.07
CA LEU A 72 -3.87 0.86 -5.70
C LEU A 72 -2.41 1.24 -5.43
N SER A 73 -1.53 0.97 -6.38
CA SER A 73 -0.10 1.30 -6.26
C SER A 73 0.13 2.81 -6.16
N GLU A 74 -0.69 3.61 -6.85
CA GLU A 74 -0.66 5.07 -6.76
C GLU A 74 -0.95 5.54 -5.34
N CYS A 75 -1.91 4.93 -4.62
CA CYS A 75 -2.17 5.28 -3.22
C CYS A 75 -0.94 5.08 -2.33
N VAL A 76 -0.16 4.01 -2.53
CA VAL A 76 1.09 3.79 -1.80
C VAL A 76 2.13 4.85 -2.16
N LYS A 77 2.26 5.17 -3.45
CA LYS A 77 3.21 6.18 -3.95
C LYS A 77 2.90 7.58 -3.42
N GLU A 78 1.62 7.93 -3.28
CA GLU A 78 1.16 9.17 -2.65
C GLU A 78 1.67 9.30 -1.21
N PHE A 79 1.57 8.24 -0.41
CA PHE A 79 2.05 8.27 0.98
C PHE A 79 3.57 8.30 1.10
N VAL A 80 4.28 7.56 0.24
CA VAL A 80 5.75 7.48 0.26
C VAL A 80 6.38 8.78 -0.25
N GLY A 81 5.60 9.67 -0.86
CA GLY A 81 6.10 10.97 -1.30
C GLY A 81 7.10 10.85 -2.45
N ILE A 82 6.95 9.84 -3.31
CA ILE A 82 7.52 9.91 -4.67
C ILE A 82 6.64 10.85 -5.49
N ASN A 83 6.49 12.09 -5.01
CA ASN A 83 6.23 13.21 -5.90
C ASN A 83 7.57 13.46 -6.58
N GLU A 84 7.74 12.95 -7.80
CA GLU A 84 8.66 13.54 -8.75
C GLU A 84 8.24 15.00 -8.96
N LYS A 85 8.78 15.87 -8.11
CA LYS A 85 8.98 17.29 -8.40
C LYS A 85 10.41 17.64 -7.99
N ASP A 86 11.35 17.15 -8.79
CA ASP A 86 12.56 17.88 -9.17
C ASP A 86 12.85 17.61 -10.65
#